data_AF-G7VSE4-F1
#
_entry.id   AF-G7VSE4-F1
#
_cell.length_a   1.000
_cell.length_b   1.000
_cell.length_c   1.000
_cell.angle_alpha   90.00
_cell.angle_beta   90.00
_cell.angle_gamma   90.00
#
_symmetry.space_group_name_H-M   'P 1'
#
loop_
_entity.id
_entity.type
_entity.pdbx_description
1 polymer ?
#
loop_
_entity_poly.entity_id
_entity_poly.type
_entity_poly.pdbx_seq_one_letter_code
_entity_poly.pdbx_strand_id
1 'polypeptide(L)' 'MISDVLSRYRYIKIKLKEVLKEQGITQKKLEDISGVPQSKISNLCNNKFQELNINNLEKIANALNIKDVSVLMQFEETEE' A
#
# COMPACT_ATOMS: atom_id res chain seq x y z
N MET A 1 27.31 -11.87 -15.76
CA MET A 1 26.57 -11.06 -16.76
C MET A 1 25.15 -11.53 -16.99
N ILE A 2 24.85 -12.75 -17.44
CA ILE A 2 23.45 -13.26 -17.46
C ILE A 2 23.01 -13.76 -16.06
N SER A 3 23.97 -14.23 -15.25
CA SER A 3 23.76 -14.64 -13.86
C SER A 3 23.32 -13.50 -12.92
N ASP A 4 23.79 -12.26 -13.15
CA ASP A 4 23.53 -11.13 -12.24
C ASP A 4 22.12 -10.53 -12.40
N VAL A 5 21.47 -10.75 -13.56
CA VAL A 5 20.12 -10.26 -13.83
C VAL A 5 19.05 -11.13 -13.14
N LEU A 6 19.38 -12.39 -12.83
CA LEU A 6 18.47 -13.32 -12.15
C LEU A 6 18.47 -13.16 -10.61
N SER A 7 19.40 -12.39 -10.02
CA SER A 7 19.53 -12.27 -8.56
C SER A 7 18.69 -11.18 -7.90
N ARG A 8 17.96 -10.33 -8.65
CA ARG A 8 17.16 -9.25 -8.04
C ARG A 8 15.71 -9.31 -8.50
N TYR A 9 14.88 -9.97 -7.70
CA TYR A 9 13.42 -9.92 -7.85
C TYR A 9 12.86 -8.68 -7.15
N ARG A 10 12.02 -7.92 -7.87
CA ARG A 10 11.29 -6.77 -7.33
C ARG A 10 9.85 -7.12 -7.08
N TYR A 11 9.33 -6.69 -5.95
CA TYR A 11 7.92 -6.84 -5.59
C TYR A 11 7.32 -5.51 -5.14
N ILE A 12 6.00 -5.38 -5.24
CA ILE A 12 5.29 -4.18 -4.79
C ILE A 12 5.14 -4.22 -3.27
N LYS A 13 5.61 -3.17 -2.61
CA LYS A 13 5.37 -2.86 -1.20
C LYS A 13 4.31 -1.79 -1.07
N ILE A 14 3.30 -2.03 -0.23
CA ILE A 14 2.32 -1.03 0.19
C ILE A 14 2.82 -0.29 1.43
N LYS A 15 2.71 1.05 1.38
CA LYS A 15 3.17 2.02 2.40
C LYS A 15 2.04 2.65 3.22
N LEU A 16 0.84 2.05 3.18
CA LEU A 16 -0.35 2.65 3.80
C LEU A 16 -0.20 2.86 5.31
N LYS A 17 0.53 1.96 6.00
CA LYS A 17 0.73 2.06 7.44
C LYS A 17 1.54 3.30 7.82
N GLU A 18 2.59 3.59 7.04
CA GLU A 18 3.47 4.74 7.19
C GLU A 18 2.68 6.03 6.93
N VAL A 19 1.93 6.07 5.83
CA VAL A 19 1.08 7.22 5.47
C VAL A 19 0.05 7.53 6.57
N LEU A 20 -0.60 6.51 7.14
CA LEU A 20 -1.55 6.70 8.23
C LEU A 20 -0.89 7.25 9.50
N LYS A 21 0.33 6.77 9.81
CA LYS A 21 1.11 7.27 10.94
C LYS A 21 1.52 8.72 10.73
N GLU A 22 1.99 9.08 9.55
CA GLU A 22 2.40 10.44 9.19
C GLU A 22 1.23 11.44 9.24
N GLN A 23 0.04 11.02 8.81
CA GLN A 23 -1.16 11.85 8.87
C GLN A 23 -1.89 11.80 10.23
N GLY A 24 -1.46 10.96 11.18
CA GLY A 24 -2.09 10.81 12.48
C GLY A 24 -3.51 10.22 12.43
N ILE A 25 -3.80 9.38 11.43
CA ILE A 25 -5.14 8.82 11.19
C ILE A 25 -5.14 7.32 11.54
N THR A 26 -6.20 6.86 12.21
CA THR A 26 -6.38 5.43 12.52
C THR A 26 -6.98 4.68 11.33
N GLN A 27 -6.79 3.35 11.27
CA GLN A 27 -7.44 2.52 10.23
C GLN A 27 -8.96 2.64 10.27
N LYS A 28 -9.55 2.75 11.48
CA LYS A 28 -10.99 2.94 11.65
C LYS A 28 -11.46 4.27 11.07
N LYS A 29 -10.71 5.35 11.33
CA LYS A 29 -11.01 6.64 10.73
C LYS A 29 -10.91 6.60 9.21
N LEU A 30 -9.90 5.91 8.64
CA LEU A 30 -9.78 5.73 7.19
C LEU A 30 -10.98 4.96 6.62
N GLU A 31 -11.45 3.91 7.27
CA GLU A 31 -12.68 3.21 6.87
C GLU A 31 -13.85 4.18 6.78
N ASP A 32 -14.06 4.99 7.82
CA ASP A 32 -15.19 5.92 7.89
C ASP A 32 -15.16 6.98 6.76
N ILE A 33 -13.97 7.45 6.35
CA ILE A 33 -13.84 8.48 5.30
C ILE A 33 -13.65 7.94 3.88
N SER A 34 -13.16 6.69 3.72
CA SER A 34 -12.94 6.07 2.40
C SER A 34 -14.05 5.10 1.99
N GLY A 35 -14.83 4.59 2.95
CA GLY A 35 -15.78 3.50 2.74
C GLY A 35 -15.12 2.16 2.40
N VAL A 36 -13.79 2.04 2.55
CA VAL A 36 -13.09 0.76 2.40
C VAL A 36 -13.10 0.03 3.74
N PRO A 37 -13.55 -1.24 3.80
CA PRO A 37 -13.63 -1.97 5.06
C PRO A 37 -12.29 -2.01 5.81
N GLN A 38 -12.32 -1.86 7.13
CA GLN A 38 -11.12 -1.87 7.97
C GLN A 38 -10.29 -3.16 7.79
N SER A 39 -10.93 -4.30 7.50
CA SER A 39 -10.24 -5.56 7.21
C SER A 39 -9.34 -5.48 5.97
N LYS A 40 -9.79 -4.81 4.92
CA LYS A 40 -9.00 -4.58 3.70
C LYS A 40 -7.87 -3.58 3.96
N ILE A 41 -8.15 -2.50 4.70
CA ILE A 41 -7.14 -1.51 5.12
C ILE A 41 -6.04 -2.20 5.95
N SER A 42 -6.41 -3.07 6.89
CA SER A 42 -5.48 -3.82 7.72
C SER A 42 -4.58 -4.74 6.88
N ASN A 43 -5.12 -5.43 5.88
CA ASN A 43 -4.32 -6.25 4.97
C ASN A 43 -3.29 -5.41 4.19
N LEU A 44 -3.68 -4.23 3.72
CA LEU A 44 -2.78 -3.30 3.04
C LEU A 44 -1.68 -2.77 3.98
N CYS A 45 -2.04 -2.35 5.19
CA CYS A 45 -1.08 -1.88 6.20
C CYS A 45 -0.05 -2.94 6.59
N ASN A 46 -0.45 -4.22 6.55
CA ASN A 46 0.41 -5.35 6.93
C ASN A 46 1.04 -6.07 5.74
N ASN A 47 0.81 -5.60 4.50
CA ASN A 47 1.24 -6.27 3.27
C ASN A 47 0.81 -7.76 3.19
N LYS A 48 -0.38 -8.08 3.71
CA LYS A 48 -0.97 -9.44 3.73
C LYS A 48 -2.08 -9.62 2.67
N PHE A 49 -2.04 -8.85 1.60
CA PHE A 49 -3.03 -8.92 0.51
C PHE A 49 -2.57 -9.91 -0.55
N GLN A 50 -3.52 -10.66 -1.13
CA GLN A 50 -3.26 -11.53 -2.28
C GLN A 50 -3.44 -10.78 -3.60
N GLU A 51 -4.38 -9.83 -3.62
CA GLU A 51 -4.70 -9.01 -4.78
C GLU A 51 -4.93 -7.55 -4.34
N LEU A 52 -4.61 -6.62 -5.23
CA LEU A 52 -4.88 -5.21 -5.05
C LEU A 52 -6.11 -4.81 -5.86
N ASN A 53 -7.11 -4.27 -5.18
CA ASN A 53 -8.31 -3.76 -5.82
C ASN A 53 -8.14 -2.25 -6.12
N ILE A 54 -8.19 -1.88 -7.41
CA ILE A 54 -7.98 -0.50 -7.86
C ILE A 54 -9.00 0.48 -7.26
N ASN A 55 -10.29 0.12 -7.21
CA ASN A 55 -11.33 0.97 -6.63
C ASN A 55 -11.07 1.24 -5.13
N ASN A 56 -10.60 0.24 -4.37
CA ASN A 56 -10.20 0.47 -2.98
C ASN A 56 -9.00 1.41 -2.89
N LEU A 57 -8.02 1.27 -3.78
CA LEU A 57 -6.85 2.15 -3.82
C LEU A 57 -7.23 3.60 -4.14
N GLU A 58 -8.11 3.82 -5.13
CA GLU A 58 -8.63 5.14 -5.49
C GLU A 58 -9.41 5.78 -4.34
N LYS A 59 -10.28 5.02 -3.67
CA LYS A 59 -11.01 5.50 -2.48
C LYS A 59 -10.08 5.93 -1.36
N ILE A 60 -9.05 5.13 -1.08
CA ILE A 60 -8.04 5.43 -0.06
C ILE A 60 -7.24 6.68 -0.46
N ALA A 61 -6.78 6.77 -1.71
CA ALA A 61 -6.02 7.90 -2.20
C ALA A 61 -6.84 9.21 -2.12
N ASN A 62 -8.10 9.17 -2.56
CA ASN A 62 -9.00 10.32 -2.46
C ASN A 62 -9.27 10.74 -1.01
N ALA A 63 -9.54 9.78 -0.13
CA ALA A 63 -9.81 10.05 1.28
C ALA A 63 -8.61 10.66 2.03
N LEU A 64 -7.39 10.28 1.63
CA LEU A 64 -6.13 10.81 2.18
C LEU A 64 -5.58 12.01 1.41
N ASN A 65 -6.34 12.52 0.43
CA ASN A 65 -5.97 13.60 -0.49
C ASN A 65 -4.60 13.37 -1.19
N ILE A 66 -4.31 12.13 -1.55
CA ILE A 66 -3.08 11.73 -2.24
C ILE A 66 -3.27 11.95 -3.75
N LYS A 67 -2.35 12.70 -4.36
CA LYS A 67 -2.35 12.98 -5.80
C LYS A 67 -1.36 12.13 -6.60
N ASP A 68 -0.34 11.62 -5.93
CA ASP A 68 0.64 10.69 -6.49
C ASP A 68 0.52 9.33 -5.80
N VAL A 69 0.13 8.31 -6.56
CA VAL A 69 -0.05 6.95 -6.06
C VAL A 69 1.25 6.32 -5.56
N SER A 70 2.42 6.83 -5.99
CA SER A 70 3.74 6.38 -5.51
C SER A 70 3.94 6.61 -4.01
N VAL A 71 3.14 7.49 -3.40
CA VAL A 71 3.08 7.68 -1.94
C VAL A 71 2.54 6.42 -1.25
N LEU A 72 1.63 5.69 -1.88
CA LEU A 72 1.00 4.49 -1.31
C LEU A 72 1.78 3.20 -1.60
N MET A 73 2.65 3.18 -2.61
CA MET A 73 3.37 1.96 -2.99
C MET A 73 4.71 2.21 -3.68
N GLN A 74 5.60 1.24 -3.58
CA GLN A 74 6.91 1.26 -4.23
C GLN A 74 7.37 -0.15 -4.59
N PHE A 75 8.41 -0.26 -5.41
CA PHE A 75 9.14 -1.53 -5.52
C PHE A 75 10.11 -1.69 -4.36
N GLU A 76 10.18 -2.90 -3.82
CA GLU A 76 11.25 -3.36 -2.94
C GLU A 76 11.94 -4.57 -3.57
N GLU A 77 13.18 -4.80 -3.17
CA GLU A 77 13.99 -5.91 -3.64
C GLU A 77 14.16 -6.92 -2.51
N THR A 78 14.09 -8.20 -2.84
CA THR A 78 14.58 -9.25 -1.96
C THR A 78 15.96 -9.66 -2.44
N GLU A 79 16.94 -9.65 -1.53
CA GLU A 79 18.16 -10.43 -1.73
C GLU A 79 17.82 -11.87 -1.30
N GLU A 80 18.04 -12.84 -2.19
CA GLU A 80 18.09 -14.26 -1.81
C GLU A 80 19.34 -14.56 -0.99
#